data_AF-A0AAV1HSN4-F1
#
_entry.id   AF-A0AAV1HSN4-F1
#
_cell.length_a   1.000
_cell.length_b   1.000
_cell.length_c   1.000
_cell.angle_alpha   90.00
_cell.angle_beta   90.00
_cell.angle_gamma   90.00
#
_symmetry.space_group_name_H-M   'P 1'
#
loop_
_entity.id
_entity.type
_entity.pdbx_description
1 polymer ?
#
loop_
_entity_poly.entity_id
_entity_poly.type
_entity_poly.pdbx_seq_one_letter_code
_entity_poly.pdbx_strand_id
1 'polypeptide(L)'
;MALHVPGLIMMVVFYLVVLGIGIWASLKSKKMEKSTVGGQIEVSFLANRRVSPAVGVFTMTATWVGGAFIIGVAETVYDPTKGLVWALIPLQMSVSFIIGGLFFAKPMRDKNYVTMMDPFQIKYGKTLTGFLAIIPFVSEMMWVPVTLISLGVTVSVFSDLPLSLCIWISAAVAITYTVLGGLYSVAFTDIIQLSLVFCSLWLCAPFVLASGVYTDITQTAFNFTNRGPWLGRIESYDMWRWIDNFLAMSVGNLAFQDFHQRTLSSSSTSTAKMICFIAAGVVLVLGIPPVLIGAVAASTDWNSTSYGSPSPYDRGEAAMVLPIILLHLTPTAVFVVGMGAIAGAAMSSTDSCLLAATSIFTTNIYKLIRHQVQKDIYQGTCLPEDENC
;
A
#
# COMPACT_ATOMS: atom_id res chain seq x y z
N MET A 1 1.81 -29.48 -17.35
CA MET A 1 2.05 -28.86 -16.04
C MET A 1 1.25 -29.63 -15.02
N ALA A 2 1.90 -30.30 -14.07
CA ALA A 2 1.19 -30.97 -12.98
C ALA A 2 0.73 -29.88 -12.02
N LEU A 3 -0.58 -29.80 -11.77
CA LEU A 3 -1.17 -28.84 -10.85
C LEU A 3 -0.53 -29.04 -9.47
N HIS A 4 0.15 -28.02 -8.91
CA HIS A 4 0.72 -28.09 -7.57
C HIS A 4 -0.41 -28.08 -6.53
N VAL A 5 -1.02 -29.24 -6.28
CA VAL A 5 -2.22 -29.41 -5.44
C VAL A 5 -2.08 -28.74 -4.06
N PRO A 6 -0.94 -28.88 -3.34
CA PRO A 6 -0.77 -28.20 -2.06
C PRO A 6 -0.83 -26.67 -2.19
N GLY A 7 -0.19 -26.13 -3.21
CA GLY A 7 -0.15 -24.68 -3.45
C GLY A 7 -1.50 -24.09 -3.81
N LEU A 8 -2.29 -24.81 -4.60
CA LEU A 8 -3.66 -24.42 -4.94
C LEU A 8 -4.59 -24.46 -3.72
N ILE A 9 -4.45 -25.46 -2.84
CA ILE A 9 -5.17 -25.49 -1.56
C ILE A 9 -4.82 -24.26 -0.72
N MET A 10 -3.54 -23.91 -0.61
CA MET A 10 -3.09 -22.75 0.16
C MET A 10 -3.62 -21.44 -0.41
N MET A 11 -3.64 -21.28 -1.74
CA MET A 11 -4.26 -20.14 -2.42
C MET A 11 -5.75 -20.02 -2.09
N VAL A 12 -6.50 -21.12 -2.19
CA VAL A 12 -7.94 -21.13 -1.88
C VAL A 12 -8.18 -20.78 -0.41
N VAL A 13 -7.43 -21.37 0.51
CA VAL A 13 -7.52 -21.06 1.94
C VAL A 13 -7.20 -19.60 2.20
N PHE A 14 -6.15 -19.05 1.59
CA PHE A 14 -5.78 -17.64 1.73
C PHE A 14 -6.94 -16.72 1.30
N TYR A 15 -7.47 -16.89 0.09
CA TYR A 15 -8.56 -16.02 -0.37
C TYR A 15 -9.84 -16.20 0.43
N LEU A 16 -10.17 -17.42 0.88
CA LEU A 16 -11.32 -17.66 1.75
C LEU A 16 -11.15 -16.97 3.11
N VAL A 17 -9.94 -17.01 3.69
CA VAL A 17 -9.64 -16.32 4.94
C VAL A 17 -9.77 -14.82 4.75
N VAL A 18 -9.18 -14.25 3.70
CA VAL A 18 -9.25 -12.80 3.52
C VAL A 18 -10.64 -12.31 3.14
N LEU A 19 -11.34 -13.00 2.24
CA LEU A 19 -12.73 -12.71 1.92
C LEU A 19 -13.61 -12.86 3.17
N GLY A 20 -13.38 -13.90 3.98
CA GLY A 20 -14.08 -14.11 5.24
C GLY A 20 -13.86 -12.98 6.25
N ILE A 21 -12.61 -12.54 6.41
CA ILE A 21 -12.26 -11.39 7.26
C ILE A 21 -12.90 -10.11 6.70
N GLY A 22 -12.86 -9.88 5.38
CA GLY A 22 -13.46 -8.72 4.73
C GLY A 22 -14.98 -8.68 4.87
N ILE A 23 -15.67 -9.80 4.67
CA ILE A 23 -17.12 -9.92 4.88
C ILE A 23 -17.46 -9.71 6.36
N TRP A 24 -16.72 -10.34 7.29
CA TRP A 24 -16.91 -10.13 8.72
C TRP A 24 -16.71 -8.67 9.11
N ALA A 25 -15.66 -8.03 8.59
CA ALA A 25 -15.36 -6.61 8.81
C ALA A 25 -16.46 -5.71 8.24
N SER A 26 -17.03 -6.03 7.07
CA SER A 26 -18.18 -5.34 6.47
C SER A 26 -19.46 -5.50 7.29
N LEU A 27 -19.74 -6.70 7.80
CA LEU A 27 -20.91 -6.92 8.66
C LEU A 27 -20.76 -6.16 9.98
N LYS A 28 -19.55 -6.14 10.54
CA LYS A 28 -19.22 -5.38 11.74
C LYS A 28 -19.29 -3.88 11.50
N SER A 29 -18.81 -3.40 10.34
CA SER A 29 -18.89 -1.99 9.96
C SER A 29 -20.35 -1.55 9.85
N LYS A 30 -21.19 -2.28 9.11
CA LYS A 30 -22.63 -1.99 8.99
C LYS A 30 -23.35 -1.93 10.33
N LYS A 31 -22.95 -2.75 11.32
CA LYS A 31 -23.50 -2.69 12.67
C LYS A 31 -23.08 -1.38 13.38
N MET A 32 -21.83 -0.97 13.24
CA MET A 32 -21.32 0.30 13.78
C MET A 32 -21.94 1.52 13.09
N GLU A 33 -22.15 1.45 11.78
CA GLU A 33 -22.80 2.50 10.98
C GLU A 33 -24.25 2.72 11.43
N LYS A 34 -25.02 1.65 11.67
CA LYS A 34 -26.40 1.74 12.17
C LYS A 34 -26.49 2.42 13.54
N SER A 35 -25.44 2.32 14.36
CA SER A 35 -25.37 2.99 15.67
C SER A 35 -24.86 4.43 15.59
N THR A 36 -24.52 4.92 14.39
CA THR A 36 -23.85 6.21 14.20
C THR A 36 -24.75 7.17 13.42
N VAL A 37 -25.07 8.31 14.03
CA VAL A 37 -25.77 9.42 13.36
C VAL A 37 -24.74 10.24 12.58
N GLY A 38 -24.79 10.22 11.25
CA GLY A 38 -23.89 10.97 10.35
C GLY A 38 -24.31 10.83 8.88
N GLY A 39 -23.89 11.75 8.02
CA GLY A 39 -24.17 11.66 6.57
C GLY A 39 -23.48 10.44 5.94
N GLN A 40 -24.15 9.73 5.02
CA GLN A 40 -23.63 8.50 4.39
C GLN A 40 -22.19 8.64 3.86
N ILE A 41 -21.84 9.80 3.31
CA ILE A 41 -20.49 10.08 2.78
C ILE A 41 -19.45 10.16 3.90
N GLU A 42 -19.77 10.80 5.02
CA GLU A 42 -18.85 10.95 6.17
C GLU A 42 -18.67 9.62 6.91
N VAL A 43 -19.73 8.81 6.99
CA VAL A 43 -19.65 7.46 7.55
C VAL A 43 -18.80 6.55 6.66
N SER A 44 -19.07 6.52 5.35
CA SER A 44 -18.39 5.62 4.41
C SER A 44 -16.93 6.00 4.15
N PHE A 45 -16.58 7.29 4.08
CA PHE A 45 -15.23 7.73 3.72
C PHE A 45 -14.37 8.18 4.89
N LEU A 46 -14.95 8.58 6.02
CA LEU A 46 -14.21 9.07 7.19
C LEU A 46 -14.50 8.27 8.46
N ALA A 47 -15.29 7.20 8.39
CA ALA A 47 -15.67 6.43 9.57
C ALA A 47 -16.29 7.32 10.67
N ASN A 48 -17.06 8.33 10.27
CA ASN A 48 -17.61 9.39 11.14
C ASN A 48 -16.58 10.08 12.03
N ARG A 49 -15.31 10.10 11.61
CA ARG A 49 -14.17 10.66 12.34
C ARG A 49 -14.01 10.10 13.75
N ARG A 50 -14.32 8.82 13.96
CA ARG A 50 -14.22 8.14 15.27
C ARG A 50 -13.11 7.11 15.32
N VAL A 51 -12.17 7.16 14.37
CA VAL A 51 -11.04 6.26 14.34
C VAL A 51 -10.18 6.51 15.57
N SER A 52 -10.04 5.46 16.40
CA SER A 52 -9.19 5.50 17.59
C SER A 52 -7.71 5.56 17.18
N PRO A 53 -6.81 6.05 18.05
CA PRO A 53 -5.42 6.23 17.65
C PRO A 53 -4.71 4.94 17.23
N ALA A 54 -4.98 3.82 17.91
CA ALA A 54 -4.41 2.53 17.54
C ALA A 54 -4.86 2.12 16.14
N VAL A 55 -6.17 2.12 15.87
CA VAL A 55 -6.74 1.81 14.55
C VAL A 55 -6.13 2.74 13.48
N GLY A 56 -6.00 4.03 13.79
CA GLY A 56 -5.39 5.01 12.89
C GLY A 56 -3.94 4.68 12.55
N VAL A 57 -3.11 4.29 13.51
CA VAL A 57 -1.72 3.87 13.26
C VAL A 57 -1.68 2.64 12.37
N PHE A 58 -2.46 1.60 12.70
CA PHE A 58 -2.51 0.37 11.91
C PHE A 58 -2.93 0.66 10.47
N THR A 59 -4.02 1.39 10.27
CA THR A 59 -4.52 1.73 8.92
C THR A 59 -3.56 2.61 8.13
N MET A 60 -2.96 3.61 8.79
CA MET A 60 -1.97 4.49 8.18
C MET A 60 -0.75 3.72 7.70
N THR A 61 -0.22 2.83 8.54
CA THR A 61 0.93 2.02 8.15
C THR A 61 0.54 0.95 7.12
N ALA A 62 -0.60 0.27 7.26
CA ALA A 62 -1.06 -0.79 6.35
C ALA A 62 -1.32 -0.31 4.92
N THR A 63 -1.80 0.93 4.77
CA THR A 63 -2.03 1.55 3.46
C THR A 63 -0.73 1.60 2.66
N TRP A 64 0.38 1.94 3.32
CA TRP A 64 1.66 2.29 2.71
C TRP A 64 2.69 1.15 2.72
N VAL A 65 2.64 0.27 3.74
CA VAL A 65 3.41 -0.99 3.80
C VAL A 65 2.69 -2.04 2.96
N GLY A 66 2.71 -1.86 1.65
CA GLY A 66 2.11 -2.77 0.68
C GLY A 66 3.06 -3.84 0.16
N GLY A 67 2.55 -4.70 -0.73
CA GLY A 67 3.36 -5.69 -1.44
C GLY A 67 4.50 -5.05 -2.24
N ALA A 68 4.26 -3.90 -2.87
CA ALA A 68 5.29 -3.14 -3.58
C ALA A 68 6.39 -2.58 -2.66
N PHE A 69 6.05 -2.21 -1.42
CA PHE A 69 7.04 -1.81 -0.42
C PHE A 69 7.94 -2.99 -0.03
N ILE A 70 7.33 -4.12 0.35
CA ILE A 70 8.05 -5.30 0.83
C ILE A 70 8.93 -5.88 -0.27
N ILE A 71 8.35 -6.13 -1.45
CA ILE A 71 9.06 -6.71 -2.59
C ILE A 71 10.08 -5.72 -3.15
N GLY A 72 9.69 -4.45 -3.36
CA GLY A 72 10.54 -3.45 -4.00
C GLY A 72 11.77 -3.09 -3.16
N VAL A 73 11.65 -3.05 -1.82
CA VAL A 73 12.80 -2.85 -0.93
C VAL A 73 13.78 -4.03 -1.06
N ALA A 74 13.29 -5.27 -1.02
CA ALA A 74 14.15 -6.44 -1.13
C ALA A 74 14.81 -6.56 -2.51
N GLU A 75 14.06 -6.29 -3.59
CA GLU A 75 14.59 -6.20 -4.96
C GLU A 75 15.68 -5.15 -5.06
N THR A 76 15.47 -3.94 -4.54
CA THR A 76 16.42 -2.84 -4.65
C THR A 76 17.72 -3.13 -3.91
N VAL A 77 17.63 -3.75 -2.73
CA VAL A 77 18.82 -4.19 -1.96
C VAL A 77 19.56 -5.32 -2.68
N TYR A 78 18.82 -6.21 -3.35
CA TYR A 78 19.39 -7.32 -4.11
C TYR A 78 20.09 -6.90 -5.41
N ASP A 79 19.59 -5.85 -6.06
CA ASP A 79 20.07 -5.36 -7.35
C ASP A 79 21.51 -4.81 -7.22
N PRO A 80 22.51 -5.40 -7.92
CA PRO A 80 23.91 -5.01 -7.82
C PRO A 80 24.20 -3.59 -8.34
N THR A 81 23.30 -3.00 -9.12
CA THR A 81 23.42 -1.61 -9.61
C THR A 81 22.91 -0.59 -8.61
N LYS A 82 22.16 -1.03 -7.58
CA LYS A 82 21.47 -0.19 -6.61
C LYS A 82 21.98 -0.46 -5.20
N GLY A 83 21.57 -1.57 -4.57
CA GLY A 83 21.87 -1.87 -3.17
C GLY A 83 21.07 -1.02 -2.17
N LEU A 84 21.40 -1.15 -0.88
CA LEU A 84 20.71 -0.50 0.24
C LEU A 84 20.59 1.01 0.09
N VAL A 85 21.62 1.68 -0.41
CA VAL A 85 21.62 3.14 -0.58
C VAL A 85 20.50 3.63 -1.50
N TRP A 86 19.97 2.79 -2.39
CA TRP A 86 18.83 3.13 -3.26
C TRP A 86 17.49 2.60 -2.73
N ALA A 87 17.47 1.79 -1.68
CA ALA A 87 16.26 1.26 -1.04
C ALA A 87 15.59 2.32 -0.13
N LEU A 88 15.22 3.45 -0.75
CA LEU A 88 14.81 4.67 -0.04
C LEU A 88 13.39 4.62 0.51
N ILE A 89 12.55 3.70 0.04
CA ILE A 89 11.11 3.69 0.32
C ILE A 89 10.77 3.79 1.82
N PRO A 90 11.42 3.04 2.74
CA PRO A 90 11.13 3.16 4.17
C PRO A 90 11.42 4.56 4.72
N LEU A 91 12.55 5.15 4.31
CA LEU A 91 12.93 6.50 4.72
C LEU A 91 12.03 7.57 4.09
N GLN A 92 11.74 7.44 2.79
CA GLN A 92 10.86 8.36 2.06
C GLN A 92 9.49 8.45 2.74
N MET A 93 8.87 7.30 3.03
CA MET A 93 7.56 7.24 3.69
C MET A 93 7.59 7.77 5.12
N SER A 94 8.63 7.44 5.89
CA SER A 94 8.81 8.00 7.23
C SER A 94 8.89 9.52 7.20
N VAL A 95 9.64 10.09 6.25
CA VAL A 95 9.74 11.55 6.07
C VAL A 95 8.40 12.14 5.61
N SER A 96 7.69 11.49 4.67
CA SER A 96 6.34 11.90 4.27
C SER A 96 5.43 12.01 5.48
N PHE A 97 5.39 11.00 6.33
CA PHE A 97 4.50 10.99 7.50
C PHE A 97 4.87 12.06 8.52
N ILE A 98 6.17 12.29 8.76
CA ILE A 98 6.64 13.38 9.63
C ILE A 98 6.19 14.74 9.08
N ILE A 99 6.44 15.03 7.80
CA ILE A 99 6.05 16.30 7.16
C ILE A 99 4.51 16.45 7.18
N GLY A 100 3.79 15.39 6.84
CA GLY A 100 2.33 15.37 6.85
C GLY A 100 1.75 15.62 8.24
N GLY A 101 2.33 15.02 9.29
CA GLY A 101 1.95 15.25 10.69
C GLY A 101 2.24 16.67 11.17
N LEU A 102 3.37 17.25 10.76
CA LEU A 102 3.76 18.61 11.15
C LEU A 102 2.90 19.68 10.48
N PHE A 103 2.73 19.60 9.15
CA PHE A 103 2.18 20.69 8.36
C PHE A 103 0.73 20.48 7.92
N PHE A 104 0.29 19.23 7.66
CA PHE A 104 -1.00 18.98 7.02
C PHE A 104 -2.07 18.45 7.99
N ALA A 105 -1.71 17.58 8.94
CA ALA A 105 -2.68 16.91 9.82
C ALA A 105 -3.55 17.91 10.61
N LYS A 106 -2.96 18.98 11.15
CA LYS A 106 -3.70 20.02 11.90
C LYS A 106 -4.65 20.84 11.03
N PRO A 107 -4.19 21.59 10.00
CA PRO A 107 -5.08 22.43 9.22
C PRO A 107 -6.15 21.64 8.48
N MET A 108 -5.85 20.40 8.06
CA MET A 108 -6.82 19.55 7.39
C MET A 108 -7.91 19.07 8.37
N ARG A 109 -7.52 18.62 9.57
CA ARG A 109 -8.46 18.08 10.55
C ARG A 109 -9.30 19.15 11.25
N ASP A 110 -8.72 20.29 11.62
CA ASP A 110 -9.41 21.39 12.32
C ASP A 110 -10.55 21.98 11.47
N LYS A 111 -10.37 22.02 10.15
CA LYS A 111 -11.37 22.55 9.21
C LYS A 111 -12.43 21.53 8.78
N ASN A 112 -12.40 20.32 9.36
CA ASN A 112 -13.32 19.23 9.04
C ASN A 112 -13.44 18.96 7.53
N TYR A 113 -12.31 18.93 6.81
CA TYR A 113 -12.31 18.50 5.42
C TYR A 113 -12.65 17.01 5.28
N VAL A 114 -13.10 16.65 4.08
CA VAL A 114 -13.40 15.28 3.64
C VAL A 114 -12.35 14.80 2.66
N THR A 115 -11.89 15.67 1.77
CA THR A 115 -10.82 15.37 0.83
C THR A 115 -9.69 16.37 0.88
N MET A 116 -8.52 15.96 0.41
CA MET A 116 -7.38 16.86 0.24
C MET A 116 -7.66 18.01 -0.75
N MET A 117 -8.70 17.87 -1.58
CA MET A 117 -9.11 18.87 -2.58
C MET A 117 -10.00 19.96 -1.98
N ASP A 118 -10.53 19.79 -0.76
CA ASP A 118 -11.43 20.76 -0.14
C ASP A 118 -10.81 22.16 0.08
N PRO A 119 -9.54 22.32 0.51
CA PRO A 119 -8.89 23.63 0.55
C PRO A 119 -8.86 24.32 -0.82
N PHE A 120 -8.61 23.56 -1.89
CA PHE A 120 -8.61 24.07 -3.26
C PHE A 120 -10.02 24.48 -3.68
N GLN A 121 -11.04 23.73 -3.27
CA GLN A 121 -12.44 24.08 -3.53
C GLN A 121 -12.84 25.41 -2.91
N ILE A 122 -12.36 25.70 -1.70
CA ILE A 122 -12.64 26.97 -1.02
C ILE A 122 -11.92 28.13 -1.70
N LYS A 123 -10.67 27.93 -2.13
CA LYS A 123 -9.84 28.99 -2.70
C LYS A 123 -10.15 29.28 -4.16
N TYR A 124 -10.42 28.26 -4.97
CA TYR A 124 -10.52 28.34 -6.43
C TYR A 124 -11.92 28.00 -6.96
N GLY A 125 -12.86 27.62 -6.09
CA GLY A 125 -14.20 27.23 -6.48
C GLY A 125 -14.31 25.78 -6.95
N LYS A 126 -15.56 25.34 -7.14
CA LYS A 126 -15.89 23.93 -7.43
C LYS A 126 -15.39 23.48 -8.80
N THR A 127 -15.57 24.30 -9.83
CA THR A 127 -15.24 23.93 -11.23
C THR A 127 -13.76 23.65 -11.42
N LEU A 128 -12.87 24.57 -11.05
CA LEU A 128 -11.42 24.36 -11.19
C LEU A 128 -10.96 23.16 -10.34
N THR A 129 -11.49 23.02 -9.13
CA THR A 129 -11.16 21.90 -8.25
C THR A 129 -11.59 20.56 -8.82
N GLY A 130 -12.74 20.49 -9.50
CA GLY A 130 -13.18 19.28 -10.20
C GLY A 130 -12.18 18.84 -11.26
N PHE A 131 -11.65 19.78 -12.06
CA PHE A 131 -10.59 19.49 -13.03
C PHE A 131 -9.27 19.08 -12.36
N LEU A 132 -8.85 19.80 -11.31
CA LEU A 132 -7.64 19.47 -10.57
C LEU A 132 -7.73 18.11 -9.88
N ALA A 133 -8.93 17.68 -9.47
CA ALA A 133 -9.19 16.40 -8.82
C ALA A 133 -9.05 15.19 -9.76
N ILE A 134 -9.06 15.39 -11.09
CA ILE A 134 -8.85 14.31 -12.07
C ILE A 134 -7.43 13.74 -11.93
N ILE A 135 -6.42 14.59 -11.72
CA ILE A 135 -5.02 14.18 -11.61
C ILE A 135 -4.83 13.18 -10.46
N PRO A 136 -5.15 13.52 -9.19
CA PRO A 136 -4.99 12.58 -8.10
C PRO A 136 -5.93 11.38 -8.21
N PHE A 137 -7.14 11.52 -8.78
CA PHE A 137 -8.01 10.38 -9.06
C PHE A 137 -7.34 9.36 -9.99
N VAL A 138 -6.74 9.82 -11.10
CA VAL A 138 -6.02 8.96 -12.04
C VAL A 138 -4.78 8.35 -11.37
N SER A 139 -4.04 9.13 -10.57
CA SER A 139 -2.88 8.63 -9.84
C SER A 139 -3.23 7.49 -8.89
N GLU A 140 -4.31 7.62 -8.11
CA GLU A 140 -4.82 6.55 -7.23
C GLU A 140 -5.26 5.30 -8.03
N MET A 141 -5.91 5.51 -9.18
CA MET A 141 -6.31 4.42 -10.08
C MET A 141 -5.10 3.68 -10.66
N MET A 142 -3.98 4.35 -10.92
CA MET A 142 -2.76 3.70 -11.44
C MET A 142 -2.06 2.81 -10.41
N TRP A 143 -2.25 3.07 -9.11
CA TRP A 143 -1.69 2.22 -8.04
C TRP A 143 -2.43 0.90 -7.87
N VAL A 144 -3.72 0.84 -8.23
CA VAL A 144 -4.54 -0.38 -8.10
C VAL A 144 -3.98 -1.54 -8.95
N PRO A 145 -3.66 -1.38 -10.24
CA PRO A 145 -3.00 -2.43 -11.01
C PRO A 145 -1.65 -2.88 -10.44
N VAL A 146 -0.83 -1.95 -9.94
CA VAL A 146 0.51 -2.27 -9.38
C VAL A 146 0.40 -3.19 -8.17
N THR A 147 -0.53 -2.88 -7.26
CA THR A 147 -0.79 -3.68 -6.07
C THR A 147 -1.42 -5.04 -6.41
N LEU A 148 -2.33 -5.08 -7.39
CA LEU A 148 -2.93 -6.32 -7.89
C LEU A 148 -1.92 -7.22 -8.62
N ILE A 149 -0.96 -6.65 -9.36
CA ILE A 149 0.15 -7.40 -9.96
C ILE A 149 1.00 -8.02 -8.86
N SER A 150 1.38 -7.26 -7.84
CA SER A 150 2.14 -7.77 -6.68
C SER A 150 1.42 -8.92 -5.97
N LEU A 151 0.10 -8.80 -5.79
CA LEU A 151 -0.73 -9.87 -5.23
C LEU A 151 -0.80 -11.10 -6.14
N GLY A 152 -1.06 -10.90 -7.43
CA GLY A 152 -1.13 -11.98 -8.43
C GLY A 152 0.19 -12.72 -8.58
N VAL A 153 1.30 -11.99 -8.54
CA VAL A 153 2.66 -12.53 -8.47
C VAL A 153 2.82 -13.46 -7.27
N THR A 154 2.46 -12.99 -6.08
CA THR A 154 2.55 -13.76 -4.84
C THR A 154 1.76 -15.08 -4.94
N VAL A 155 0.57 -15.02 -5.55
CA VAL A 155 -0.33 -16.16 -5.72
C VAL A 155 0.16 -17.14 -6.81
N SER A 156 0.78 -16.62 -7.88
CA SER A 156 1.32 -17.44 -8.96
C SER A 156 2.45 -18.36 -8.48
N VAL A 157 3.31 -17.86 -7.57
CA VAL A 157 4.40 -18.64 -6.97
C VAL A 157 3.87 -19.83 -6.15
N PHE A 158 2.68 -19.71 -5.55
CA PHE A 158 2.06 -20.84 -4.84
C PHE A 158 1.47 -21.87 -5.79
N SER A 159 0.75 -21.41 -6.80
CA SER A 159 -0.24 -22.22 -7.50
C SER A 159 0.24 -22.77 -8.84
N ASP A 160 1.42 -22.35 -9.32
CA ASP A 160 1.92 -22.59 -10.68
C ASP A 160 0.91 -22.21 -11.77
N LEU A 161 0.00 -21.29 -11.45
CA LEU A 161 -1.00 -20.77 -12.38
C LEU A 161 -0.43 -19.60 -13.19
N PRO A 162 -0.95 -19.37 -14.41
CA PRO A 162 -0.57 -18.21 -15.19
C PRO A 162 -0.82 -16.92 -14.42
N LEU A 163 0.17 -16.02 -14.38
CA LEU A 163 0.12 -14.75 -13.65
C LEU A 163 -1.17 -13.95 -13.95
N SER A 164 -1.60 -13.91 -15.21
CA SER A 164 -2.82 -13.19 -15.61
C SER A 164 -4.07 -13.71 -14.87
N LEU A 165 -4.20 -15.03 -14.71
CA LEU A 165 -5.32 -15.63 -13.98
C LEU A 165 -5.28 -15.26 -12.50
N CYS A 166 -4.10 -15.30 -11.88
CA CYS A 166 -3.91 -14.91 -10.48
C CYS A 166 -4.27 -13.43 -10.25
N ILE A 167 -3.92 -12.54 -11.19
CA ILE A 167 -4.27 -11.12 -11.14
C ILE A 167 -5.79 -10.94 -11.22
N TRP A 168 -6.47 -11.59 -12.16
CA TRP A 168 -7.92 -11.47 -12.30
C TRP A 168 -8.69 -11.99 -11.07
N ILE A 169 -8.26 -13.13 -10.50
CA ILE A 169 -8.85 -13.66 -9.26
C ILE A 169 -8.61 -12.69 -8.10
N SER A 170 -7.38 -12.18 -7.97
CA SER A 170 -7.02 -11.18 -6.95
C SER A 170 -7.90 -9.93 -7.04
N ALA A 171 -8.09 -9.41 -8.26
CA ALA A 171 -8.93 -8.24 -8.52
C ALA A 171 -10.39 -8.49 -8.12
N ALA A 172 -10.95 -9.64 -8.51
CA ALA A 172 -12.31 -10.00 -8.17
C ALA A 172 -12.53 -10.08 -6.65
N VAL A 173 -11.60 -10.72 -5.92
CA VAL A 173 -11.68 -10.82 -4.46
C VAL A 173 -11.56 -9.43 -3.82
N ALA A 174 -10.53 -8.65 -4.20
CA ALA A 174 -10.28 -7.32 -3.66
C ALA A 174 -11.50 -6.40 -3.84
N ILE A 175 -12.00 -6.26 -5.07
CA ILE A 175 -13.15 -5.42 -5.38
C ILE A 175 -14.39 -5.86 -4.60
N THR A 176 -14.64 -7.17 -4.50
CA THR A 176 -15.84 -7.70 -3.84
C THR A 176 -15.92 -7.26 -2.38
N TYR A 177 -14.86 -7.44 -1.58
CA TYR A 177 -14.94 -7.07 -0.16
C TYR A 177 -14.81 -5.56 0.06
N THR A 178 -14.04 -4.84 -0.79
CA THR A 178 -13.91 -3.37 -0.67
C THR A 178 -15.27 -2.68 -0.91
N VAL A 179 -16.02 -3.11 -1.92
CA VAL A 179 -17.37 -2.58 -2.22
C VAL A 179 -18.34 -2.82 -1.06
N LEU A 180 -18.22 -3.94 -0.35
CA LEU A 180 -19.15 -4.29 0.73
C LEU A 180 -18.94 -3.47 2.01
N GLY A 181 -17.77 -2.85 2.22
CA GLY A 181 -17.28 -2.55 3.56
C GLY A 181 -17.07 -1.07 3.96
N GLY A 182 -16.71 -0.18 3.04
CA GLY A 182 -16.35 1.21 3.35
C GLY A 182 -15.11 1.37 4.25
N LEU A 183 -14.77 2.60 4.68
CA LEU A 183 -13.55 2.88 5.47
C LEU A 183 -13.47 2.05 6.77
N TYR A 184 -14.60 1.80 7.44
CA TYR A 184 -14.61 1.00 8.66
C TYR A 184 -14.19 -0.45 8.42
N SER A 185 -14.66 -1.07 7.34
CA SER A 185 -14.25 -2.44 7.01
C SER A 185 -12.76 -2.49 6.66
N VAL A 186 -12.30 -1.54 5.84
CA VAL A 186 -10.88 -1.39 5.51
C VAL A 186 -10.06 -1.22 6.79
N ALA A 187 -10.54 -0.44 7.76
CA ALA A 187 -9.82 -0.25 9.01
C ALA A 187 -9.66 -1.52 9.85
N PHE A 188 -10.65 -2.41 9.83
CA PHE A 188 -10.56 -3.70 10.52
C PHE A 188 -9.67 -4.69 9.77
N THR A 189 -9.73 -4.73 8.43
CA THR A 189 -8.84 -5.58 7.63
C THR A 189 -7.39 -5.16 7.78
N ASP A 190 -7.11 -3.86 7.75
CA ASP A 190 -5.77 -3.28 7.91
C ASP A 190 -5.10 -3.71 9.23
N ILE A 191 -5.84 -3.73 10.35
CA ILE A 191 -5.29 -4.16 11.64
C ILE A 191 -4.83 -5.61 11.56
N ILE A 192 -5.68 -6.49 11.04
CA ILE A 192 -5.40 -7.91 10.95
C ILE A 192 -4.24 -8.14 9.98
N GLN A 193 -4.29 -7.53 8.80
CA GLN A 193 -3.27 -7.67 7.76
C GLN A 193 -1.93 -7.13 8.22
N LEU A 194 -1.87 -5.93 8.80
CA LEU A 194 -0.59 -5.38 9.26
C LEU A 194 0.00 -6.16 10.44
N SER A 195 -0.83 -6.65 11.38
CA SER A 195 -0.35 -7.55 12.44
C SER A 195 0.24 -8.83 11.85
N LEU A 196 -0.43 -9.44 10.86
CA LEU A 196 0.08 -10.61 10.17
C LEU A 196 1.38 -10.30 9.42
N VAL A 197 1.46 -9.17 8.72
CA VAL A 197 2.66 -8.71 8.01
C VAL A 197 3.83 -8.54 8.97
N PHE A 198 3.61 -7.84 10.09
CA PHE A 198 4.62 -7.63 11.10
C PHE A 198 5.15 -8.96 11.63
N CYS A 199 4.27 -9.84 12.14
CA CYS A 199 4.70 -11.12 12.70
C CYS A 199 5.37 -12.02 11.66
N SER A 200 4.86 -12.07 10.43
CA SER A 200 5.37 -12.96 9.39
C SER A 200 6.72 -12.53 8.85
N LEU A 201 6.93 -11.23 8.60
CA LEU A 201 8.22 -10.73 8.10
C LEU A 201 9.32 -10.88 9.15
N TRP A 202 9.02 -10.56 10.41
CA TRP A 202 9.95 -10.75 11.53
C TRP A 202 10.19 -12.23 11.88
N LEU A 203 9.27 -13.12 11.50
CA LEU A 203 9.49 -14.56 11.53
C LEU A 203 10.40 -15.01 10.37
N CYS A 204 10.20 -14.51 9.15
CA CYS A 204 10.97 -14.95 7.98
C CYS A 204 12.44 -14.55 8.06
N ALA A 205 12.74 -13.33 8.52
CA ALA A 205 14.11 -12.80 8.59
C ALA A 205 15.12 -13.73 9.31
N PRO A 206 14.88 -14.22 10.55
CA PRO A 206 15.82 -15.12 11.22
C PRO A 206 15.95 -16.48 10.53
N PHE A 207 14.90 -17.02 9.91
CA PHE A 207 15.01 -18.28 9.16
C PHE A 207 15.89 -18.15 7.93
N VAL A 208 15.76 -17.04 7.20
CA VAL A 208 16.61 -16.74 6.05
C VAL A 208 18.07 -16.57 6.49
N LEU A 209 18.31 -15.87 7.61
CA LEU A 209 19.64 -15.71 8.22
C LEU A 209 20.21 -17.01 8.83
N ALA A 210 19.36 -18.00 9.14
CA ALA A 210 19.81 -19.29 9.67
C ALA A 210 20.08 -20.34 8.57
N SER A 211 19.83 -20.02 7.29
CA SER A 211 19.95 -20.97 6.18
C SER A 211 21.36 -21.53 5.98
N GLY A 212 22.40 -20.80 6.36
CA GLY A 212 23.80 -21.22 6.25
C GLY A 212 24.36 -21.24 4.82
N VAL A 213 23.59 -20.78 3.83
CA VAL A 213 23.94 -20.83 2.40
C VAL A 213 24.55 -19.52 1.90
N TYR A 214 24.36 -18.42 2.63
CA TYR A 214 24.86 -17.10 2.26
C TYR A 214 26.20 -16.80 2.96
N THR A 215 27.04 -16.01 2.31
CA THR A 215 28.24 -15.44 2.94
C THR A 215 27.83 -14.33 3.91
N ASP A 216 28.50 -14.21 5.05
CA ASP A 216 28.13 -13.26 6.11
C ASP A 216 27.85 -11.86 5.53
N ILE A 217 26.63 -11.35 5.77
CA ILE A 217 26.16 -10.06 5.26
C ILE A 217 27.06 -8.90 5.70
N THR A 218 27.77 -9.04 6.82
CA THR A 218 28.72 -8.02 7.27
C THR A 218 29.97 -7.95 6.38
N GLN A 219 30.37 -9.06 5.77
CA GLN A 219 31.50 -9.12 4.85
C GLN A 219 31.10 -8.65 3.46
N THR A 220 29.94 -9.10 2.97
CA THR A 220 29.41 -8.74 1.64
C THR A 220 28.86 -7.32 1.58
N ALA A 221 28.74 -6.65 2.73
CA ALA A 221 28.33 -5.25 2.83
C ALA A 221 29.23 -4.32 2.01
N PHE A 222 30.54 -4.56 2.03
CA PHE A 222 31.53 -3.71 1.36
C PHE A 222 32.37 -4.47 0.32
N ASN A 223 32.49 -5.79 0.46
CA ASN A 223 33.41 -6.60 -0.34
C ASN A 223 32.71 -7.33 -1.48
N PHE A 224 33.41 -7.43 -2.61
CA PHE A 224 33.04 -8.28 -3.74
C PHE A 224 33.39 -9.73 -3.42
N THR A 225 32.44 -10.47 -2.86
CA THR A 225 32.64 -11.88 -2.46
C THR A 225 31.95 -12.84 -3.43
N ASN A 226 30.72 -12.53 -3.85
CA ASN A 226 29.98 -13.24 -4.90
C ASN A 226 29.39 -12.28 -5.95
N ARG A 227 29.03 -11.08 -5.52
CA ARG A 227 28.49 -9.98 -6.32
C ARG A 227 28.99 -8.63 -5.80
N GLY A 228 28.55 -7.55 -6.45
CA GLY A 228 28.70 -6.21 -5.93
C GLY A 228 28.15 -6.06 -4.50
N PRO A 229 28.71 -5.13 -3.70
CA PRO A 229 28.33 -4.94 -2.31
C PRO A 229 26.85 -4.59 -2.19
N TRP A 230 26.13 -5.27 -1.29
CA TRP A 230 24.68 -5.06 -1.14
C TRP A 230 24.34 -3.71 -0.49
N LEU A 231 25.29 -3.02 0.16
CA LEU A 231 25.08 -1.62 0.54
C LEU A 231 24.88 -0.73 -0.68
N GLY A 232 25.50 -1.09 -1.81
CA GLY A 232 25.54 -0.26 -3.01
C GLY A 232 26.47 0.94 -2.88
N ARG A 233 26.52 1.75 -3.95
CA ARG A 233 27.26 3.01 -4.01
C ARG A 233 26.45 4.05 -4.76
N ILE A 234 26.58 5.31 -4.35
CA ILE A 234 26.03 6.45 -5.09
C ILE A 234 27.19 7.09 -5.83
N GLU A 235 27.17 7.00 -7.15
CA GLU A 235 28.14 7.69 -7.99
C GLU A 235 27.85 9.20 -8.04
N SER A 236 28.89 10.01 -8.22
CA SER A 236 28.75 11.48 -8.20
C SER A 236 27.75 12.01 -9.24
N TYR A 237 27.62 11.33 -10.39
CA TYR A 237 26.64 11.71 -11.43
C TYR A 237 25.20 11.40 -11.02
N ASP A 238 24.98 10.41 -10.16
CA ASP A 238 23.67 9.96 -9.73
C ASP A 238 23.15 10.69 -8.49
N MET A 239 24.00 11.49 -7.83
CA MET A 239 23.65 12.20 -6.60
C MET A 239 22.39 13.06 -6.76
N TRP A 240 22.28 13.81 -7.87
CA TRP A 240 21.10 14.64 -8.12
C TRP A 240 19.85 13.79 -8.40
N ARG A 241 19.99 12.69 -9.15
CA ARG A 241 18.90 11.75 -9.40
C ARG A 241 18.43 11.09 -8.11
N TRP A 242 19.35 10.77 -7.21
CA TRP A 242 19.05 10.18 -5.92
C TRP A 242 18.28 11.16 -5.03
N ILE A 243 18.73 12.42 -4.95
CA ILE A 243 18.04 13.48 -4.18
C ILE A 243 16.65 13.74 -4.76
N ASP A 244 16.54 13.84 -6.09
CA ASP A 244 15.27 14.05 -6.78
C ASP A 244 14.29 12.90 -6.48
N ASN A 245 14.71 11.63 -6.63
CA ASN A 245 13.89 10.47 -6.27
C ASN A 245 13.48 10.48 -4.79
N PHE A 246 14.39 10.86 -3.89
CA PHE A 246 14.10 10.98 -2.47
C PHE A 246 13.01 12.02 -2.21
N LEU A 247 13.15 13.23 -2.75
CA LEU A 247 12.22 14.33 -2.54
C LEU A 247 10.88 14.10 -3.24
N ALA A 248 10.90 13.60 -4.48
CA ALA A 248 9.71 13.32 -5.26
C ALA A 248 8.78 12.35 -4.53
N MET A 249 9.30 11.27 -3.95
CA MET A 249 8.48 10.34 -3.17
C MET A 249 8.17 10.89 -1.78
N SER A 250 9.14 11.46 -1.07
CA SER A 250 8.90 11.95 0.30
C SER A 250 7.85 13.06 0.36
N VAL A 251 7.90 14.02 -0.54
CA VAL A 251 6.96 15.15 -0.59
C VAL A 251 5.74 14.81 -1.44
N GLY A 252 5.93 14.11 -2.55
CA GLY A 252 4.83 13.73 -3.46
C GLY A 252 3.80 12.82 -2.80
N ASN A 253 4.20 11.97 -1.86
CA ASN A 253 3.29 11.12 -1.10
C ASN A 253 2.20 11.92 -0.34
N LEU A 254 2.46 13.18 -0.02
CA LEU A 254 1.48 14.07 0.64
C LEU A 254 0.36 14.55 -0.29
N ALA A 255 0.49 14.30 -1.59
CA ALA A 255 -0.54 14.62 -2.58
C ALA A 255 -1.51 13.45 -2.83
N PHE A 256 -1.39 12.34 -2.11
CA PHE A 256 -2.34 11.22 -2.22
C PHE A 256 -3.48 11.35 -1.21
N GLN A 257 -4.67 10.96 -1.63
CA GLN A 257 -5.88 11.11 -0.83
C GLN A 257 -5.92 10.09 0.30
N ASP A 258 -5.38 8.89 0.10
CA ASP A 258 -5.32 7.84 1.10
C ASP A 258 -4.64 8.30 2.42
N PHE A 259 -3.53 9.04 2.34
CA PHE A 259 -2.85 9.69 3.47
C PHE A 259 -3.80 10.65 4.21
N HIS A 260 -4.41 11.57 3.48
CA HIS A 260 -5.30 12.58 4.08
C HIS A 260 -6.56 11.93 4.62
N GLN A 261 -7.06 10.87 4.01
CA GLN A 261 -8.24 10.16 4.45
C GLN A 261 -8.04 9.54 5.84
N ARG A 262 -6.87 8.98 6.13
CA ARG A 262 -6.55 8.45 7.46
C ARG A 262 -6.43 9.56 8.50
N THR A 263 -5.76 10.66 8.18
CA THR A 263 -5.65 11.80 9.10
C THR A 263 -6.99 12.49 9.36
N LEU A 264 -7.83 12.66 8.33
CA LEU A 264 -9.17 13.27 8.42
C LEU A 264 -10.18 12.41 9.18
N SER A 265 -10.04 11.07 9.13
CA SER A 265 -10.86 10.10 9.87
C SER A 265 -10.57 10.04 11.38
N SER A 266 -9.52 10.73 11.84
CA SER A 266 -9.11 10.72 13.25
C SER A 266 -10.10 11.43 14.16
N SER A 267 -10.21 11.00 15.42
CA SER A 267 -11.11 11.62 16.41
C SER A 267 -10.74 13.04 16.79
N SER A 268 -9.46 13.38 16.76
CA SER A 268 -8.96 14.72 17.09
C SER A 268 -7.73 15.06 16.26
N THR A 269 -7.37 16.35 16.25
CA THR A 269 -6.14 16.84 15.64
C THR A 269 -4.88 16.29 16.32
N SER A 270 -4.91 16.10 17.64
CA SER A 270 -3.82 15.47 18.37
C SER A 270 -3.65 14.01 17.92
N THR A 271 -4.77 13.28 17.79
CA THR A 271 -4.79 11.91 17.27
C THR A 271 -4.26 11.83 15.84
N ALA A 272 -4.69 12.73 14.95
CA ALA A 272 -4.21 12.77 13.57
C ALA A 272 -2.69 12.95 13.48
N LYS A 273 -2.12 13.87 14.28
CA LYS A 273 -0.66 14.06 14.35
C LYS A 273 0.05 12.83 14.91
N MET A 274 -0.46 12.29 16.00
CA MET A 274 0.14 11.13 16.67
C MET A 274 0.19 9.92 15.75
N ILE A 275 -0.89 9.67 14.98
CA ILE A 275 -0.93 8.59 13.98
C ILE A 275 0.21 8.75 12.97
N CYS A 276 0.42 9.95 12.43
CA CYS A 276 1.51 10.20 11.49
C CYS A 276 2.89 9.90 12.09
N PHE A 277 3.18 10.41 13.30
CA PHE A 277 4.50 10.23 13.92
C PHE A 277 4.78 8.79 14.34
N ILE A 278 3.78 8.09 14.87
CA ILE A 278 3.94 6.67 15.21
C ILE A 278 4.10 5.85 13.93
N ALA A 279 3.26 6.07 12.92
CA ALA A 279 3.36 5.37 11.63
C ALA A 279 4.74 5.58 10.98
N ALA A 280 5.34 6.76 11.11
CA ALA A 280 6.69 7.04 10.58
C ALA A 280 7.73 6.09 11.18
N GLY A 281 7.70 5.87 12.50
CA GLY A 281 8.58 4.92 13.17
C GLY A 281 8.27 3.47 12.79
N VAL A 282 6.99 3.09 12.75
CA VAL A 282 6.57 1.70 12.45
C VAL A 282 6.97 1.29 11.03
N VAL A 283 6.87 2.18 10.03
CA VAL A 283 7.29 1.89 8.65
C VAL A 283 8.79 1.59 8.58
N LEU A 284 9.64 2.31 9.33
CA LEU A 284 11.08 2.01 9.38
C LEU A 284 11.33 0.62 9.96
N VAL A 285 10.64 0.27 11.06
CA VAL A 285 10.75 -1.06 11.68
C VAL A 285 10.30 -2.16 10.70
N LEU A 286 9.22 -1.93 9.95
CA LEU A 286 8.74 -2.88 8.93
C LEU A 286 9.60 -2.94 7.67
N GLY A 287 10.43 -1.92 7.42
CA GLY A 287 11.42 -1.93 6.33
C GLY A 287 12.65 -2.78 6.63
N ILE A 288 12.93 -3.09 7.90
CA ILE A 288 14.12 -3.87 8.29
C ILE A 288 14.09 -5.30 7.73
N PRO A 289 13.03 -6.11 7.90
CA PRO A 289 13.04 -7.48 7.40
C PRO A 289 13.21 -7.59 5.87
N PRO A 290 12.51 -6.80 5.03
CA PRO A 290 12.75 -6.81 3.58
C PRO A 290 14.21 -6.47 3.20
N VAL A 291 14.83 -5.51 3.89
CA VAL A 291 16.25 -5.19 3.70
C VAL A 291 17.14 -6.38 4.02
N LEU A 292 16.91 -7.04 5.16
CA LEU A 292 17.70 -8.22 5.56
C LEU A 292 17.53 -9.37 4.57
N ILE A 293 16.30 -9.61 4.11
CA ILE A 293 16.02 -10.66 3.12
C ILE A 293 16.72 -10.34 1.78
N GLY A 294 16.65 -9.09 1.30
CA GLY A 294 17.36 -8.66 0.10
C GLY A 294 18.89 -8.74 0.23
N ALA A 295 19.43 -8.39 1.40
CA ALA A 295 20.87 -8.49 1.69
C ALA A 295 21.36 -9.94 1.71
N VAL A 296 20.58 -10.86 2.28
CA VAL A 296 20.87 -12.30 2.21
C VAL A 296 20.79 -12.78 0.76
N ALA A 297 19.79 -12.34 -0.01
CA ALA A 297 19.68 -12.69 -1.41
C ALA A 297 20.90 -12.27 -2.25
N ALA A 298 21.44 -11.08 -1.98
CA ALA A 298 22.63 -10.57 -2.65
C ALA A 298 23.90 -11.34 -2.26
N SER A 299 23.94 -11.85 -1.02
CA SER A 299 25.06 -12.61 -0.44
C SER A 299 24.98 -14.12 -0.71
N THR A 300 23.87 -14.61 -1.26
CA THR A 300 23.65 -16.04 -1.50
C THR A 300 24.39 -16.51 -2.73
N ASP A 301 25.15 -17.60 -2.62
CA ASP A 301 25.61 -18.34 -3.79
C ASP A 301 24.47 -19.20 -4.34
N TRP A 302 23.79 -18.67 -5.36
CA TRP A 302 22.62 -19.30 -5.98
C TRP A 302 22.90 -20.71 -6.52
N ASN A 303 24.16 -21.03 -6.88
CA ASN A 303 24.53 -22.36 -7.35
C ASN A 303 24.44 -23.43 -6.25
N SER A 304 24.59 -23.02 -4.98
CA SER A 304 24.48 -23.90 -3.82
C SER A 304 23.03 -24.07 -3.31
N THR A 305 22.08 -23.33 -3.89
CA THR A 305 20.65 -23.42 -3.55
C THR A 305 19.91 -24.37 -4.50
N SER A 306 18.69 -24.77 -4.13
CA SER A 306 17.81 -25.54 -5.01
C SER A 306 17.28 -24.74 -6.22
N TYR A 307 17.49 -23.42 -6.27
CA TYR A 307 17.16 -22.58 -7.42
C TYR A 307 18.17 -22.73 -8.57
N GLY A 308 19.46 -22.86 -8.25
CA GLY A 308 20.54 -23.09 -9.20
C GLY A 308 21.03 -21.85 -9.96
N SER A 309 21.75 -22.08 -11.06
CA SER A 309 22.36 -21.05 -11.94
C SER A 309 21.62 -20.97 -13.28
N PRO A 310 21.55 -19.80 -13.96
CA PRO A 310 22.02 -18.49 -13.54
C PRO A 310 21.09 -17.87 -12.49
N SER A 311 21.57 -16.85 -11.81
CA SER A 311 20.91 -16.25 -10.65
C SER A 311 19.60 -15.51 -10.99
N PRO A 312 18.72 -15.19 -10.01
CA PRO A 312 17.47 -14.47 -10.28
C PRO A 312 17.66 -13.14 -11.01
N TYR A 313 18.71 -12.38 -10.68
CA TYR A 313 19.03 -11.14 -11.39
C TYR A 313 19.30 -11.38 -12.88
N ASP A 314 20.14 -12.37 -13.21
CA ASP A 314 20.52 -12.67 -14.60
C ASP A 314 19.36 -13.24 -15.42
N ARG A 315 18.37 -13.85 -14.75
CA ARG A 315 17.12 -14.32 -15.39
C ARG A 315 16.07 -13.22 -15.55
N GLY A 316 16.32 -12.01 -15.06
CA GLY A 316 15.33 -10.93 -15.05
C GLY A 316 14.23 -11.11 -13.99
N GLU A 317 14.48 -11.94 -12.98
CA GLU A 317 13.56 -12.28 -11.89
C GLU A 317 13.90 -11.53 -10.59
N ALA A 318 14.62 -10.40 -10.66
CA ALA A 318 15.01 -9.62 -9.49
C ALA A 318 13.80 -9.12 -8.66
N ALA A 319 12.71 -8.71 -9.33
CA ALA A 319 11.45 -8.35 -8.68
C ALA A 319 10.80 -9.51 -7.90
N MET A 320 11.21 -10.75 -8.18
CA MET A 320 10.72 -11.96 -7.53
C MET A 320 11.64 -12.47 -6.42
N VAL A 321 12.73 -11.76 -6.13
CA VAL A 321 13.79 -12.28 -5.27
C VAL A 321 13.31 -12.62 -3.87
N LEU A 322 12.41 -11.82 -3.29
CA LEU A 322 11.89 -12.06 -1.94
C LEU A 322 11.07 -13.36 -1.90
N PRO A 323 10.05 -13.57 -2.75
CA PRO A 323 9.39 -14.87 -2.88
C PRO A 323 10.34 -16.04 -3.12
N ILE A 324 11.34 -15.87 -4.01
CA ILE A 324 12.32 -16.91 -4.35
C ILE A 324 13.16 -17.30 -3.12
N ILE A 325 13.68 -16.33 -2.37
CA ILE A 325 14.46 -16.59 -1.15
C ILE A 325 13.62 -17.32 -0.13
N LEU A 326 12.38 -16.88 0.11
CA LEU A 326 11.52 -17.57 1.06
C LEU A 326 11.26 -19.02 0.63
N LEU A 327 11.06 -19.27 -0.66
CA LEU A 327 10.82 -20.62 -1.20
C LEU A 327 12.03 -21.55 -1.02
N HIS A 328 13.23 -21.04 -1.28
CA HIS A 328 14.43 -21.87 -1.37
C HIS A 328 15.27 -21.92 -0.08
N LEU A 329 15.15 -20.92 0.80
CA LEU A 329 15.98 -20.79 2.01
C LEU A 329 15.17 -20.94 3.31
N THR A 330 13.85 -21.10 3.25
CA THR A 330 13.03 -21.28 4.46
C THR A 330 12.19 -22.56 4.42
N PRO A 331 11.81 -23.13 5.58
CA PRO A 331 10.87 -24.24 5.63
C PRO A 331 9.51 -23.85 5.03
N THR A 332 8.80 -24.83 4.45
CA THR A 332 7.51 -24.60 3.77
C THR A 332 6.49 -23.84 4.61
N ALA A 333 6.45 -24.08 5.92
CA ALA A 333 5.55 -23.36 6.84
C ALA A 333 5.87 -21.87 6.93
N VAL A 334 7.16 -21.50 6.98
CA VAL A 334 7.61 -20.10 7.06
C VAL A 334 7.38 -19.40 5.73
N PHE A 335 7.70 -20.08 4.62
CA PHE A 335 7.40 -19.61 3.27
C PHE A 335 5.92 -19.25 3.09
N VAL A 336 5.03 -20.17 3.47
CA VAL A 336 3.57 -19.96 3.41
C VAL A 336 3.14 -18.72 4.19
N VAL A 337 3.64 -18.57 5.41
CA VAL A 337 3.30 -17.45 6.30
C VAL A 337 3.83 -16.13 5.72
N GLY A 338 5.07 -16.10 5.24
CA GLY A 338 5.68 -14.93 4.62
C GLY A 338 4.95 -14.48 3.35
N MET A 339 4.61 -15.42 2.48
CA MET A 339 3.87 -15.14 1.25
C MET A 339 2.42 -14.72 1.53
N GLY A 340 1.76 -15.30 2.53
CA GLY A 340 0.45 -14.84 3.01
C GLY A 340 0.49 -13.39 3.53
N ALA A 341 1.59 -12.99 4.17
CA ALA A 341 1.80 -11.61 4.59
C ALA A 341 1.98 -10.64 3.42
N ILE A 342 2.80 -10.98 2.42
CA ILE A 342 2.96 -10.14 1.21
C ILE A 342 1.61 -9.95 0.52
N ALA A 343 0.84 -11.03 0.40
CA ALA A 343 -0.48 -10.99 -0.19
C ALA A 343 -1.47 -10.12 0.65
N GLY A 344 -1.42 -10.24 1.97
CA GLY A 344 -2.19 -9.39 2.89
C GLY A 344 -1.83 -7.90 2.76
N ALA A 345 -0.54 -7.57 2.66
CA ALA A 345 -0.03 -6.21 2.47
C ALA A 345 -0.45 -5.62 1.11
N ALA A 346 -0.33 -6.38 0.02
CA ALA A 346 -0.77 -5.93 -1.30
C ALA A 346 -2.28 -5.63 -1.30
N MET A 347 -3.05 -6.42 -0.56
CA MET A 347 -4.49 -6.28 -0.48
C MET A 347 -4.94 -5.04 0.33
N SER A 348 -4.29 -4.73 1.46
CA SER A 348 -4.55 -3.48 2.24
C SER A 348 -4.17 -2.20 1.48
N SER A 349 -3.19 -2.26 0.59
CA SER A 349 -2.92 -1.11 -0.29
C SER A 349 -3.97 -0.99 -1.39
N THR A 350 -4.43 -2.12 -1.95
CA THR A 350 -5.43 -2.14 -3.01
C THR A 350 -6.75 -1.50 -2.54
N ASP A 351 -7.25 -1.89 -1.37
CA ASP A 351 -8.51 -1.35 -0.85
C ASP A 351 -8.42 0.14 -0.48
N SER A 352 -7.27 0.58 0.03
CA SER A 352 -6.99 1.98 0.35
C SER A 352 -6.99 2.86 -0.89
N CYS A 353 -6.28 2.47 -1.96
CA CYS A 353 -6.27 3.21 -3.22
C CYS A 353 -7.67 3.24 -3.88
N LEU A 354 -8.39 2.12 -3.87
CA LEU A 354 -9.77 2.07 -4.39
C LEU A 354 -10.71 3.01 -3.62
N LEU A 355 -10.60 3.04 -2.29
CA LEU A 355 -11.41 3.89 -1.44
C LEU A 355 -11.04 5.38 -1.61
N ALA A 356 -9.75 5.69 -1.73
CA ALA A 356 -9.24 7.04 -1.97
C ALA A 356 -9.71 7.58 -3.33
N ALA A 357 -9.55 6.80 -4.41
CA ALA A 357 -10.04 7.14 -5.74
C ALA A 357 -11.56 7.38 -5.72
N THR A 358 -12.32 6.49 -5.06
CA THR A 358 -13.77 6.62 -4.94
C THR A 358 -14.18 7.86 -4.16
N SER A 359 -13.43 8.21 -3.10
CA SER A 359 -13.65 9.42 -2.31
C SER A 359 -13.53 10.67 -3.20
N ILE A 360 -12.36 10.86 -3.85
CA ILE A 360 -12.11 12.01 -4.75
C ILE A 360 -13.19 12.09 -5.84
N PHE A 361 -13.48 10.98 -6.50
CA PHE A 361 -14.46 10.93 -7.57
C PHE A 361 -15.83 11.36 -7.06
N THR A 362 -16.29 10.79 -5.95
CA THR A 362 -17.64 11.04 -5.44
C THR A 362 -17.80 12.47 -4.93
N THR A 363 -16.82 13.01 -4.21
CA THR A 363 -16.94 14.32 -3.56
C THR A 363 -16.61 15.48 -4.48
N ASN A 364 -15.59 15.36 -5.34
CA ASN A 364 -15.06 16.49 -6.10
C ASN A 364 -15.46 16.46 -7.58
N ILE A 365 -15.67 15.27 -8.16
CA ILE A 365 -16.00 15.14 -9.59
C ILE A 365 -17.51 14.91 -9.77
N TYR A 366 -18.07 13.85 -9.19
CA TYR A 366 -19.47 13.46 -9.40
C TYR A 366 -20.47 14.51 -8.90
N LYS A 367 -20.25 15.06 -7.69
CA LYS A 367 -21.10 16.13 -7.16
C LYS A 367 -21.09 17.39 -8.03
N LEU A 368 -19.96 17.69 -8.68
CA LEU A 368 -19.86 18.82 -9.61
C LEU A 368 -20.75 18.57 -10.83
N ILE A 369 -20.58 17.41 -11.48
CA ILE A 369 -21.35 17.00 -12.66
C ILE A 369 -22.84 17.04 -12.34
N ARG A 370 -23.26 16.46 -11.20
CA ARG A 370 -24.66 16.47 -10.78
C ARG A 370 -25.20 17.88 -10.56
N HIS A 371 -24.43 18.77 -9.92
CA HIS A 371 -24.86 20.15 -9.71
C HIS A 371 -24.97 20.95 -11.01
N GLN A 372 -24.07 20.70 -11.97
CA GLN A 372 -24.13 21.33 -13.30
C GLN A 372 -25.37 20.87 -14.05
N VAL A 373 -25.58 19.56 -14.16
CA VAL A 373 -26.78 18.98 -14.79
C VAL A 373 -28.06 19.52 -14.16
N GLN A 374 -28.10 19.64 -12.83
CA GLN A 374 -29.27 20.19 -12.14
C GLN A 374 -29.48 21.67 -12.45
N LYS A 375 -28.42 22.49 -12.53
CA LYS A 375 -28.51 23.89 -12.97
C LYS A 375 -28.96 24.02 -14.42
N ASP A 376 -28.44 23.20 -15.32
CA ASP A 376 -28.78 23.22 -16.74
C ASP A 376 -30.23 22.81 -16.97
N ILE A 377 -30.75 21.84 -16.19
CA ILE A 377 -32.17 21.48 -16.20
C ILE A 377 -33.03 22.64 -15.72
N TYR A 378 -32.70 23.29 -14.60
CA TYR A 378 -33.49 24.40 -14.07
C TYR A 378 -33.44 25.64 -14.96
N GLN A 379 -32.29 25.96 -15.55
CA GLN A 379 -32.15 27.06 -16.51
C GLN A 379 -32.80 26.73 -17.87
N GLY A 380 -32.83 25.46 -18.27
CA GLY A 380 -33.56 25.00 -19.46
C GLY A 380 -35.08 24.97 -19.28
N THR A 381 -35.59 24.93 -18.04
CA THR A 381 -37.02 25.06 -17.72
C THR A 381 -37.50 26.50 -17.50
N CYS A 382 -36.60 27.47 -17.37
CA CYS A 382 -36.97 28.88 -17.43
C CYS A 382 -37.17 29.29 -18.90
N LEU A 383 -38.35 29.01 -19.44
CA LEU A 383 -38.84 29.66 -20.65
C LEU A 383 -39.02 31.17 -20.38
N PRO A 384 -38.80 32.03 -21.38
CA PRO A 384 -38.85 33.48 -21.23
C PRO A 384 -40.30 33.99 -21.24
N GLU A 385 -41.14 33.53 -20.31
CA GLU A 385 -42.47 34.09 -20.05
C GLU A 385 -42.78 33.90 -18.57
N ASP A 386 -42.34 34.85 -17.73
CA ASP A 386 -43.10 35.37 -16.59
C ASP A 386 -42.24 36.41 -15.84
N GLU A 387 -42.51 37.68 -16.14
CA GLU A 387 -42.06 38.84 -15.37
C GLU A 387 -42.72 38.81 -13.99
N ASN A 388 -41.99 38.36 -12.97
CA ASN A 388 -41.94 38.95 -11.62
C ASN A 388 -41.14 38.02 -10.70
N CYS A 389 -39.85 38.32 -10.56
CA CYS A 389 -39.02 37.79 -9.49
C CYS A 389 -38.29 38.94 -8.81
#